data_AF-A0A7Y9HYE3-F1
#
_entry.id   AF-A0A7Y9HYE3-F1
#
_cell.length_a   1.000
_cell.length_b   1.000
_cell.length_c   1.000
_cell.angle_alpha   90.00
_cell.angle_beta   90.00
_cell.angle_gamma   90.00
#
_symmetry.space_group_name_H-M   'P 1'
#
loop_
_entity.id
_entity.type
_entity.pdbx_description
1 polymer ?
#
loop_
_entity_poly.entity_id
_entity_poly.type
_entity_poly.pdbx_seq_one_letter_code
_entity_poly.pdbx_strand_id
1 'polypeptide(L)'
;MELKLTIAQLALLLRLLYEEGIFVVISIASLLRFFSLHFMSKRQKQISYGSMNKLYYSGDQFTGYAVRELLLNMVNRLNKMFFPI
;
A
#
# COMPACT_ATOMS: atom_id res chain seq x y z
N MET A 1 14.24 1.61 1.04
CA MET A 1 13.98 0.16 1.17
C MET A 1 13.17 -0.32 -0.02
N GLU A 2 13.53 -1.43 -0.66
CA GLU A 2 12.80 -1.93 -1.84
C GLU A 2 11.57 -2.74 -1.43
N LEU A 3 10.42 -2.41 -2.02
CA LEU A 3 9.17 -3.15 -1.84
C LEU A 3 8.85 -3.97 -3.09
N LYS A 4 8.33 -5.19 -2.87
CA LYS A 4 7.78 -6.06 -3.92
C LYS A 4 6.36 -5.63 -4.34
N LEU A 5 6.10 -4.32 -4.38
CA LEU A 5 4.85 -3.70 -4.81
C LEU A 5 5.12 -2.68 -5.90
N THR A 6 4.19 -2.53 -6.84
CA THR A 6 4.18 -1.36 -7.74
C THR A 6 3.80 -0.11 -6.95
N ILE A 7 4.09 1.08 -7.49
CA ILE A 7 3.69 2.35 -6.85
C ILE A 7 2.16 2.40 -6.68
N ALA A 8 1.40 1.90 -7.66
CA ALA A 8 -0.06 1.87 -7.60
C ALA A 8 -0.57 0.94 -6.48
N GLN A 9 0.00 -0.27 -6.38
CA GLN A 9 -0.35 -1.21 -5.30
C GLN A 9 -0.01 -0.64 -3.92
N LEU A 10 1.14 0.02 -3.79
CA LEU A 10 1.55 0.67 -2.55
C LEU A 10 0.62 1.83 -2.19
N ALA A 11 0.27 2.69 -3.15
CA ALA A 11 -0.63 3.82 -2.92
C ALA A 11 -2.02 3.34 -2.48
N LEU A 12 -2.56 2.31 -3.13
CA LEU A 12 -3.85 1.71 -2.74
C LEU A 12 -3.77 1.04 -1.36
N LEU A 13 -2.71 0.31 -1.05
CA LEU A 13 -2.54 -0.29 0.27
C LEU A 13 -2.49 0.78 1.36
N LEU A 14 -1.75 1.87 1.14
CA LEU A 14 -1.68 2.98 2.09
C LEU A 14 -3.02 3.68 2.28
N ARG A 15 -3.81 3.79 1.21
CA ARG A 15 -5.18 4.30 1.29
C ARG A 15 -6.02 3.46 2.24
N LEU A 16 -6.03 2.15 2.06
CA LEU A 16 -6.80 1.24 2.92
C LEU A 16 -6.34 1.33 4.37
N LEU A 17 -5.03 1.34 4.63
CA LEU A 17 -4.50 1.50 5.99
C LEU A 17 -4.88 2.85 6.63
N TYR A 18 -4.91 3.92 5.84
CA TYR A 18 -5.33 5.23 6.31
C TYR A 18 -6.84 5.28 6.60
N GLU A 19 -7.67 4.70 5.73
CA GLU A 19 -9.13 4.63 5.90
C GLU A 19 -9.51 3.76 7.12
N GLU A 20 -8.75 2.71 7.42
CA GLU A 20 -8.90 1.89 8.64
C GLU A 20 -8.34 2.57 9.92
N GLY A 21 -7.86 3.81 9.83
CA GLY A 21 -7.40 4.57 10.99
C GLY A 21 -6.09 4.07 11.60
N ILE A 22 -5.27 3.32 10.84
CA ILE A 22 -3.97 2.80 11.33
C ILE A 22 -2.99 3.94 11.67
N PHE A 23 -3.14 5.12 11.04
CA PHE A 23 -2.27 6.28 11.25
C PHE A 23 -2.98 7.36 12.09
N VAL A 24 -2.45 7.62 13.28
CA VAL A 24 -3.13 8.43 14.31
C VAL A 24 -3.10 9.96 14.03
N VAL A 25 -2.05 10.50 13.43
CA VAL A 25 -1.82 11.98 13.38
C VAL A 25 -1.23 12.47 12.05
N ILE A 26 -1.12 11.59 11.05
CA ILE A 26 -0.36 11.92 9.83
C ILE A 26 -1.35 12.23 8.71
N SER A 27 -1.29 13.45 8.17
CA SER A 27 -2.07 13.79 6.97
C SER A 27 -1.74 12.83 5.83
N ILE A 28 -2.69 12.57 4.94
CA ILE A 28 -2.42 11.70 3.79
C ILE A 28 -1.23 12.20 2.94
N ALA A 29 -1.10 13.51 2.76
CA ALA A 29 0.02 14.11 2.05
C ALA A 29 1.37 13.83 2.75
N SER A 30 1.42 13.92 4.07
CA SER A 30 2.60 13.60 4.88
C SER A 30 2.96 12.11 4.76
N LEU A 31 1.95 11.23 4.78
CA LEU A 31 2.12 9.79 4.62
C LEU A 31 2.69 9.46 3.23
N LEU A 32 2.10 10.00 2.17
CA LEU A 32 2.58 9.77 0.81
C LEU A 32 4.00 10.33 0.59
N ARG A 33 4.33 11.50 1.16
CA ARG A 33 5.69 12.03 1.14
C ARG A 33 6.67 11.09 1.84
N PHE A 34 6.35 10.66 3.06
CA PHE A 34 7.18 9.73 3.80
C PHE A 34 7.47 8.46 2.98
N PHE A 35 6.41 7.83 2.44
CA PHE A 35 6.60 6.61 1.68
C PHE A 35 7.38 6.82 0.37
N SER A 36 7.17 7.95 -0.30
CA SER A 36 7.92 8.31 -1.51
C SER A 36 9.42 8.52 -1.28
N LEU A 37 9.80 9.00 -0.09
CA LEU A 37 11.20 9.28 0.29
C LEU A 37 11.94 8.02 0.80
N HIS A 38 11.23 7.13 1.50
CA HIS A 38 11.85 5.99 2.18
C HIS A 38 11.75 4.66 1.42
N PHE A 39 10.81 4.53 0.48
CA PHE A 39 10.58 3.29 -0.26
C PHE A 39 10.81 3.44 -1.75
N MET A 40 11.27 2.34 -2.35
CA MET A 40 11.52 2.20 -3.78
C MET A 40 10.66 1.06 -4.29
N SER A 41 10.09 1.19 -5.49
CA SER A 41 9.35 0.09 -6.11
C SER A 41 10.28 -0.76 -6.97
N LYS A 42 9.95 -2.04 -7.13
CA LYS A 42 10.71 -3.00 -7.96
C LYS A 42 10.96 -2.51 -9.41
N ARG A 43 10.13 -1.60 -9.95
CA ARG A 43 10.23 -1.09 -11.34
C ARG A 43 10.86 0.31 -11.43
N GLN A 44 10.90 1.08 -10.36
CA GLN A 44 11.41 2.46 -10.36
C GLN A 44 12.14 2.77 -9.05
N LYS A 45 13.42 3.13 -9.18
CA LYS A 45 14.33 3.44 -8.07
C LYS A 45 13.89 4.66 -7.24
N GLN A 46 13.07 5.55 -7.79
CA GLN A 46 12.50 6.66 -7.04
C GLN A 46 10.99 6.71 -7.27
N ILE A 47 10.24 6.75 -6.17
CA ILE A 47 8.80 6.98 -6.20
C ILE A 47 8.62 8.49 -6.18
N SER A 48 8.08 9.09 -7.24
CA SER A 48 7.76 10.51 -7.19
C SER A 48 6.49 10.71 -6.35
N TYR A 49 6.49 11.73 -5.49
CA TYR A 49 5.31 12.10 -4.72
C TYR A 49 4.10 12.37 -5.63
N GLY A 50 4.31 13.05 -6.76
CA GLY A 50 3.24 13.37 -7.72
C GLY A 50 2.59 12.11 -8.32
N SER A 51 3.40 11.13 -8.73
CA SER A 51 2.87 9.85 -9.26
C SER A 51 2.11 9.08 -8.18
N MET A 52 2.64 9.05 -6.96
CA MET A 52 2.02 8.35 -5.84
C MET A 52 0.69 9.00 -5.43
N ASN A 53 0.65 10.33 -5.36
CA ASN A 53 -0.57 11.09 -5.07
C ASN A 53 -1.65 10.88 -6.15
N LYS A 54 -1.27 10.87 -7.43
CA LYS A 54 -2.21 10.55 -8.52
C LYS A 54 -2.79 9.14 -8.36
N LEU A 55 -1.91 8.15 -8.22
CA LEU A 55 -2.30 6.74 -8.13
C LEU A 55 -3.12 6.39 -6.88
N TYR A 56 -2.94 7.15 -5.80
CA TYR A 56 -3.76 7.05 -4.60
C TYR A 56 -5.25 7.28 -4.90
N TYR A 57 -5.55 8.27 -5.74
CA TYR A 57 -6.93 8.62 -6.12
C TYR A 57 -7.40 7.90 -7.40
N SER A 58 -6.49 7.37 -8.22
CA SER A 58 -6.79 6.75 -9.52
C SER A 58 -6.51 5.24 -9.54
N GLY A 59 -7.14 4.49 -8.62
CA GLY A 59 -7.00 3.02 -8.60
C GLY A 59 -7.69 2.36 -9.80
N ASP A 60 -7.02 1.39 -10.43
CA ASP A 60 -7.59 0.52 -11.47
C ASP A 60 -7.94 -0.87 -10.93
N GLN A 61 -8.75 -1.62 -11.68
CA GLN A 61 -9.24 -2.95 -11.26
C GLN A 61 -8.10 -3.97 -11.08
N PHE A 62 -7.02 -3.87 -11.87
CA PHE A 62 -5.87 -4.77 -11.76
C PHE A 62 -5.08 -4.54 -10.47
N THR A 63 -4.90 -3.28 -10.10
CA THR A 63 -4.28 -2.85 -8.84
C THR A 63 -5.14 -3.28 -7.67
N GLY A 64 -6.46 -3.09 -7.76
CA GLY A 64 -7.43 -3.57 -6.77
C GLY A 64 -7.35 -5.08 -6.55
N TYR A 65 -7.34 -5.86 -7.64
CA TYR A 65 -7.19 -7.32 -7.56
C TYR A 65 -5.88 -7.71 -6.87
N ALA A 66 -4.74 -7.13 -7.27
CA ALA A 66 -3.45 -7.48 -6.70
C ALA A 66 -3.33 -7.16 -5.20
N VAL A 67 -3.86 -6.01 -4.75
CA VAL A 67 -3.87 -5.65 -3.32
C VAL A 67 -4.85 -6.52 -2.54
N ARG A 68 -6.02 -6.86 -3.12
CA ARG A 68 -6.96 -7.80 -2.50
C ARG A 68 -6.33 -9.16 -2.25
N GLU A 69 -5.64 -9.74 -3.23
CA GLU A 69 -4.94 -11.02 -3.07
C GLU A 69 -3.85 -10.95 -1.99
N LEU A 70 -3.13 -9.83 -1.90
CA LEU A 70 -2.17 -9.59 -0.82
C LEU A 70 -2.84 -9.65 0.56
N LEU A 71 -3.97 -8.95 0.73
CA LEU A 71 -4.71 -8.90 2.00
C LEU A 71 -5.30 -10.26 2.38
N LEU A 72 -5.90 -10.98 1.43
CA LEU A 72 -6.41 -12.33 1.67
C LEU A 72 -5.30 -13.30 2.09
N ASN A 73 -4.11 -13.18 1.51
CA ASN A 73 -2.96 -13.96 1.95
C ASN A 73 -2.53 -13.63 3.39
N MET A 74 -2.65 -12.37 3.83
CA MET A 74 -2.41 -11.99 5.23
C MET A 74 -3.49 -12.57 6.16
N VAL A 75 -4.76 -12.48 5.78
CA VAL A 75 -5.87 -13.09 6.53
C VAL A 75 -5.67 -14.60 6.67
N ASN A 76 -5.30 -15.29 5.59
CA ASN A 76 -5.01 -16.73 5.63
C ASN A 76 -3.86 -17.06 6.58
N ARG A 77 -2.85 -16.20 6.72
CA ARG A 77 -1.77 -16.38 7.69
C ARG A 77 -2.28 -16.20 9.12
N LEU A 78 -3.09 -15.17 9.38
CA LEU A 78 -3.71 -14.95 10.69
C LEU A 78 -4.57 -16.14 11.11
N ASN A 79 -5.37 -16.67 10.18
CA ASN A 79 -6.18 -17.86 10.41
C ASN A 79 -5.33 -19.06 10.84
N LYS A 80 -4.21 -19.32 10.15
CA LYS A 80 -3.30 -20.40 10.55
C LYS A 80 -2.62 -20.17 11.91
N MET A 81 -2.32 -18.92 12.25
CA MET A 81 -1.60 -18.59 13.48
C MET A 81 -2.49 -18.62 14.72
N PHE A 82 -3.72 -18.11 14.60
CA PHE A 82 -4.58 -17.82 15.75
C PHE A 82 -5.93 -18.55 15.72
N PHE A 83 -6.33 -19.07 14.57
CA PHE A 83 -7.59 -19.79 14.38
C PHE A 83 -7.39 -21.15 13.66
N PRO A 84 -6.41 -21.99 14.08
CA PRO A 84 -6.24 -23.30 13.47
C PRO A 84 -7.45 -24.18 13.79
N ILE A 85 -8.05 -24.76 12.74
CA ILE A 85 -9.09 -25.79 12.83
C ILE A 85 -8.42 -27.15 12.78
#